data_AF-I3Y8W7-F1
#
_entry.id   AF-I3Y8W7-F1
#
_cell.length_a   1.000
_cell.length_b   1.000
_cell.length_c   1.000
_cell.angle_alpha   90.00
_cell.angle_beta   90.00
_cell.angle_gamma   90.00
#
_symmetry.space_group_name_H-M   'P 1'
#
loop_
_entity.id
_entity.type
_entity.pdbx_description
1 polymer ?
#
loop_
_entity_poly.entity_id
_entity_poly.type
_entity_poly.pdbx_seq_one_letter_code
_entity_poly.pdbx_strand_id
1 'polypeptide(L)'
;MTKTRAHAPTSTHRFDAPDFEQQPPGTILRDFDALLDLIGDQGLALTPGHLFAMKTLEMINQRLTHPLDLRLKRAMQKSYPHINGLYLVLRASGLSLIDTASKKPRLHLDPVVLASWSALNAAERYFALLKAWWGRSSEKMIGERENWGGDASMRVITFLKRLPNTGDLTFETPQDAELLRYSPGLHHLALLELFGLLDLRAMPSVEGKGWQPEWIGLTEWGRSLLGHLADFMRQPWESEAKSDMPIHDAGDFFDPLARFEHWSRLVRPQIPDWRQELEIPESPFQPGQHLFKVSLGAGCWRRIAIGGETDLDALAATILAAFDFDDTDHLYRFSYRDRFGGTIEIDHPDLAGESEYVADEFKVGDIPLCEGMRIGFLFDFGDYWRFELFVERVNDGPASQDPQVLEAHGAAPVQYEDW
;
A
#
# COMPACT_ATOMS: atom_id res chain seq x y z
N MET A 1 50.04 10.54 11.82
CA MET A 1 49.20 9.61 12.60
C MET A 1 48.28 10.42 13.49
N THR A 2 47.17 10.88 12.94
CA THR A 2 46.13 11.62 13.66
C THR A 2 44.94 10.69 13.76
N LYS A 3 44.61 10.26 14.97
CA LYS A 3 43.45 9.42 15.26
C LYS A 3 42.19 10.23 14.97
N THR A 4 41.52 9.92 13.87
CA THR A 4 40.15 10.37 13.61
C THR A 4 39.24 9.66 14.62
N ARG A 5 38.69 10.42 15.58
CA ARG A 5 37.58 9.94 16.40
C ARG A 5 36.34 9.96 15.52
N ALA A 6 35.77 8.79 15.26
CA ALA A 6 34.43 8.66 14.73
C ALA A 6 33.47 9.35 15.72
N HIS A 7 32.74 10.37 15.27
CA HIS A 7 31.58 10.88 16.00
C HIS A 7 30.38 10.10 15.49
N ALA A 8 29.96 9.10 16.26
CA ALA A 8 28.64 8.51 16.10
C ALA A 8 27.60 9.63 16.31
N PRO A 9 26.58 9.77 15.45
CA PRO A 9 25.49 10.70 15.69
C PRO A 9 24.84 10.29 17.02
N THR A 10 25.02 11.14 18.03
CA THR A 10 24.47 10.89 19.36
C THR A 10 23.01 11.31 19.28
N SER A 11 22.10 10.34 19.12
CA SER A 11 20.68 10.59 19.33
C SER A 11 20.51 11.26 20.69
N THR A 12 19.89 12.43 20.72
CA THR A 12 19.59 13.13 21.98
C THR A 12 18.47 12.45 22.77
N HIS A 13 17.80 11.46 22.17
CA HIS A 13 16.76 10.67 22.80
C HIS A 13 17.30 9.29 23.20
N ARG A 14 17.05 8.89 24.45
CA ARG A 14 17.27 7.51 24.90
C ARG A 14 16.21 6.63 24.25
N PHE A 15 16.63 5.56 23.57
CA PHE A 15 15.71 4.57 23.00
C PHE A 15 15.32 3.57 24.08
N ASP A 16 14.19 3.83 24.75
CA ASP A 16 13.67 2.96 25.80
C ASP A 16 12.61 2.04 25.19
N ALA A 17 13.06 0.92 24.62
CA ALA A 17 12.19 -0.07 24.01
C ALA A 17 11.36 -0.81 25.08
N PRO A 18 10.03 -0.95 24.89
CA PRO A 18 9.20 -1.77 25.78
C PRO A 18 9.53 -3.26 25.62
N ASP A 19 9.13 -4.05 26.61
CA ASP A 19 9.08 -5.51 26.47
C ASP A 19 7.85 -5.88 25.63
N PHE A 20 8.07 -6.10 24.33
CA PHE A 20 6.99 -6.40 23.38
C PHE A 20 6.25 -7.71 23.69
N GLU A 21 6.88 -8.66 24.40
CA GLU A 21 6.26 -9.95 24.75
C GLU A 21 5.36 -9.83 25.98
N GLN A 22 5.81 -9.10 27.01
CA GLN A 22 5.07 -8.98 28.26
C GLN A 22 4.06 -7.82 28.25
N GLN A 23 4.45 -6.70 27.66
CA GLN A 23 3.68 -5.47 27.65
C GLN A 23 3.88 -4.72 26.32
N PRO A 24 3.36 -5.26 25.20
CA PRO A 24 3.45 -4.59 23.91
C PRO A 24 2.81 -3.19 23.98
N PRO A 25 3.40 -2.19 23.31
CA PRO A 25 2.83 -0.85 23.27
C PRO A 25 1.53 -0.83 22.47
N GLY A 26 0.52 -0.17 23.03
CA GLY A 26 -0.80 -0.03 22.41
C GLY A 26 -1.52 -1.37 22.26
N THR A 27 -2.36 -1.47 21.24
CA THR A 27 -3.22 -2.65 20.99
C THR A 27 -3.02 -3.27 19.61
N ILE A 28 -2.07 -2.75 18.80
CA ILE A 28 -1.91 -3.12 17.40
C ILE A 28 -1.77 -4.63 17.21
N LEU A 29 -0.94 -5.32 18.00
CA LEU A 29 -0.74 -6.77 17.85
C LEU A 29 -2.03 -7.54 18.14
N ARG A 30 -2.69 -7.24 19.26
CA ARG A 30 -3.93 -7.91 19.68
C ARG A 30 -5.09 -7.64 18.72
N ASP A 31 -5.27 -6.40 18.29
CA ASP A 31 -6.35 -6.01 17.38
C ASP A 31 -6.11 -6.49 15.95
N PHE A 32 -4.84 -6.58 15.52
CA PHE A 32 -4.47 -7.15 14.23
C PHE A 32 -4.67 -8.67 14.23
N ASP A 33 -4.24 -9.39 15.28
CA ASP A 33 -4.50 -10.83 15.41
C ASP A 33 -6.01 -11.13 15.46
N ALA A 34 -6.81 -10.31 16.16
CA ALA A 34 -8.27 -10.44 16.17
C ALA A 34 -8.88 -10.25 14.76
N LEU A 35 -8.29 -9.40 13.91
CA LEU A 35 -8.71 -9.25 12.52
C LEU A 35 -8.30 -10.45 11.67
N LEU A 36 -7.08 -10.98 11.83
CA LEU A 36 -6.61 -12.18 11.14
C LEU A 36 -7.50 -13.39 11.48
N ASP A 37 -7.81 -13.60 12.76
CA ASP A 37 -8.72 -14.65 13.24
C ASP A 37 -10.12 -14.54 12.62
N LEU A 38 -10.62 -13.31 12.46
CA LEU A 38 -11.93 -13.06 11.87
C LEU A 38 -11.94 -13.34 10.36
N ILE A 39 -10.83 -13.09 9.67
CA ILE A 39 -10.66 -13.44 8.26
C ILE A 39 -10.63 -14.96 8.12
N GLY A 40 -9.70 -15.62 8.81
CA GLY A 40 -9.52 -17.07 8.80
C GLY A 40 -9.52 -17.69 7.40
N ASP A 41 -9.79 -18.99 7.34
CA ASP A 41 -9.79 -19.74 6.06
C ASP A 41 -10.93 -19.31 5.12
N GLN A 42 -12.04 -18.83 5.69
CA GLN A 42 -13.23 -18.46 4.92
C GLN A 42 -13.09 -17.10 4.22
N GLY A 43 -12.15 -16.27 4.67
CA GLY A 43 -12.00 -14.89 4.22
C GLY A 43 -13.17 -13.97 4.59
N LEU A 44 -13.03 -12.68 4.31
CA LEU A 44 -14.08 -11.68 4.51
C LEU A 44 -14.60 -11.11 3.19
N ALA A 45 -15.90 -10.85 3.14
CA ALA A 45 -16.52 -10.24 1.97
C ALA A 45 -16.07 -8.80 1.77
N LEU A 46 -15.72 -8.45 0.54
CA LEU A 46 -15.39 -7.10 0.12
C LEU A 46 -16.51 -6.49 -0.74
N THR A 47 -16.45 -5.16 -0.87
CA THR A 47 -17.16 -4.39 -1.88
C THR A 47 -16.45 -4.52 -3.24
N PRO A 48 -17.10 -4.16 -4.36
CA PRO A 48 -16.42 -4.10 -5.66
C PRO A 48 -15.21 -3.16 -5.68
N GLY A 49 -15.18 -2.14 -4.80
CA GLY A 49 -14.02 -1.27 -4.60
C GLY A 49 -12.95 -1.85 -3.67
N HIS A 50 -13.00 -3.16 -3.41
CA HIS A 50 -12.04 -3.89 -2.58
C HIS A 50 -11.94 -3.40 -1.12
N LEU A 51 -12.98 -2.77 -0.58
CA LEU A 51 -13.06 -2.43 0.87
C LEU A 51 -13.93 -3.45 1.60
N PHE A 52 -13.79 -3.61 2.92
CA PHE A 52 -14.68 -4.46 3.71
C PHE A 52 -16.15 -4.12 3.45
N ALA A 53 -16.96 -5.15 3.21
CA ALA A 53 -18.38 -4.98 3.00
C ALA A 53 -19.04 -4.42 4.27
N MET A 54 -19.98 -3.47 4.13
CA MET A 54 -20.60 -2.81 5.29
C MET A 54 -21.15 -3.77 6.36
N LYS A 55 -21.66 -4.94 5.94
CA LYS A 55 -22.21 -5.97 6.82
C LYS A 55 -21.17 -6.65 7.73
N THR A 56 -19.87 -6.53 7.45
CA THR A 56 -18.80 -7.11 8.26
C THR A 56 -18.23 -6.12 9.27
N LEU A 57 -18.47 -4.82 9.10
CA LEU A 57 -17.83 -3.77 9.90
C LEU A 57 -18.18 -3.85 11.38
N GLU A 58 -19.45 -4.08 11.72
CA GLU A 58 -19.88 -4.20 13.12
C GLU A 58 -19.23 -5.41 13.80
N MET A 59 -19.16 -6.53 13.08
CA MET A 59 -18.51 -7.74 13.58
C MET A 59 -17.00 -7.53 13.81
N ILE A 60 -16.32 -6.80 12.93
CA ILE A 60 -14.91 -6.41 13.14
C ILE A 60 -14.80 -5.49 14.35
N ASN A 61 -15.62 -4.43 14.40
CA ASN A 61 -15.61 -3.41 15.45
C ASN A 61 -15.70 -4.03 16.85
N GLN A 62 -16.64 -4.97 17.06
CA GLN A 62 -16.85 -5.64 18.34
C GLN A 62 -15.71 -6.58 18.78
N ARG A 63 -14.77 -6.92 17.89
CA ARG A 63 -13.59 -7.73 18.22
C ARG A 63 -12.39 -6.89 18.65
N LEU A 64 -12.39 -5.59 18.34
CA LEU A 64 -11.29 -4.68 18.68
C LEU A 64 -11.25 -4.39 20.19
N THR A 65 -10.11 -3.94 20.68
CA THR A 65 -9.92 -3.56 22.08
C THR A 65 -10.86 -2.43 22.49
N HIS A 66 -11.05 -1.46 21.60
CA HIS A 66 -11.87 -0.29 21.82
C HIS A 66 -12.93 -0.16 20.70
N PRO A 67 -14.04 -0.92 20.79
CA PRO A 67 -15.12 -0.83 19.81
C PRO A 67 -15.74 0.57 19.80
N LEU A 68 -16.05 1.08 18.62
CA LEU A 68 -16.64 2.41 18.45
C LEU A 68 -18.17 2.35 18.39
N ASP A 69 -18.87 3.16 19.19
CA ASP A 69 -20.31 3.41 19.02
C ASP A 69 -20.52 4.49 17.95
N LEU A 70 -20.61 4.09 16.68
CA LEU A 70 -20.90 5.02 15.59
C LEU A 70 -22.41 5.20 15.42
N ARG A 71 -22.93 6.33 15.89
CA ARG A 71 -24.35 6.72 15.71
C ARG A 71 -24.65 7.26 14.30
N LEU A 72 -24.16 6.56 13.28
CA LEU A 72 -24.33 6.90 11.86
C LEU A 72 -25.41 6.01 11.24
N LYS A 73 -26.31 6.60 10.44
CA LYS A 73 -27.33 5.84 9.69
C LYS A 73 -26.72 4.83 8.70
N ARG A 74 -25.53 5.14 8.19
CA ARG A 74 -24.81 4.34 7.19
C ARG A 74 -23.31 4.43 7.40
N ALA A 75 -22.77 3.71 8.38
CA ALA A 75 -21.33 3.64 8.61
C ALA A 75 -20.64 2.85 7.47
N MET A 76 -19.58 3.43 6.90
CA MET A 76 -18.70 2.79 5.93
C MET A 76 -17.36 2.46 6.59
N GLN A 77 -16.44 1.75 5.92
CA GLN A 77 -15.14 1.40 6.49
C GLN A 77 -14.38 2.62 7.02
N LYS A 78 -14.28 3.70 6.23
CA LYS A 78 -13.68 4.98 6.63
C LYS A 78 -14.36 5.66 7.84
N SER A 79 -15.58 5.27 8.18
CA SER A 79 -16.26 5.77 9.38
C SER A 79 -15.67 5.18 10.66
N TYR A 80 -14.96 4.06 10.57
CA TYR A 80 -14.25 3.37 11.66
C TYR A 80 -12.73 3.53 11.46
N PRO A 81 -12.10 4.57 12.03
CA PRO A 81 -10.69 4.86 11.78
C PRO A 81 -9.74 3.70 12.13
N HIS A 82 -9.97 2.98 13.22
CA HIS A 82 -9.19 1.79 13.61
C HIS A 82 -9.32 0.66 12.60
N ILE A 83 -10.53 0.36 12.13
CA ILE A 83 -10.75 -0.67 11.09
C ILE A 83 -10.07 -0.23 9.78
N ASN A 84 -10.18 1.04 9.41
CA ASN A 84 -9.57 1.55 8.19
C ASN A 84 -8.03 1.50 8.25
N GLY A 85 -7.45 1.83 9.41
CA GLY A 85 -6.02 1.72 9.68
C GLY A 85 -5.52 0.26 9.67
N LEU A 86 -6.20 -0.64 10.39
CA LEU A 86 -5.87 -2.07 10.39
C LEU A 86 -5.96 -2.67 8.99
N TYR A 87 -6.98 -2.27 8.22
CA TYR A 87 -7.11 -2.69 6.82
C TYR A 87 -5.97 -2.18 5.94
N LEU A 88 -5.56 -0.91 6.09
CA LEU A 88 -4.41 -0.35 5.38
C LEU A 88 -3.13 -1.17 5.64
N VAL A 89 -2.84 -1.46 6.91
CA VAL A 89 -1.64 -2.23 7.30
C VAL A 89 -1.74 -3.68 6.84
N LEU A 90 -2.92 -4.31 6.91
CA LEU A 90 -3.16 -5.66 6.41
C LEU A 90 -2.91 -5.79 4.91
N ARG A 91 -3.27 -4.75 4.14
CA ARG A 91 -3.00 -4.69 2.70
C ARG A 91 -1.52 -4.46 2.43
N ALA A 92 -0.92 -3.47 3.09
CA ALA A 92 0.48 -3.09 2.89
C ALA A 92 1.51 -4.13 3.40
N SER A 93 1.11 -5.04 4.30
CA SER A 93 1.98 -6.11 4.81
C SER A 93 2.07 -7.30 3.86
N GLY A 94 1.16 -7.43 2.89
CA GLY A 94 1.09 -8.57 1.98
C GLY A 94 0.49 -9.84 2.61
N LEU A 95 0.03 -9.77 3.87
CA LEU A 95 -0.62 -10.88 4.57
C LEU A 95 -1.98 -11.28 3.98
N SER A 96 -2.56 -10.41 3.15
CA SER A 96 -3.85 -10.64 2.53
C SER A 96 -3.77 -10.63 1.01
N LEU A 97 -4.62 -11.44 0.40
CA LEU A 97 -4.86 -11.50 -1.04
C LEU A 97 -6.34 -11.29 -1.30
N ILE A 98 -6.67 -10.75 -2.47
CA ILE A 98 -8.05 -10.55 -2.91
C ILE A 98 -8.33 -11.49 -4.08
N ASP A 99 -9.37 -12.30 -3.95
CA ASP A 99 -9.92 -13.05 -5.09
C ASP A 99 -10.61 -12.07 -6.05
N THR A 100 -9.95 -11.79 -7.18
CA THR A 100 -10.43 -10.88 -8.23
C THR A 100 -11.26 -11.59 -9.31
N ALA A 101 -11.26 -12.93 -9.34
CA ALA A 101 -12.06 -13.71 -10.29
C ALA A 101 -13.55 -13.69 -9.94
N SER A 102 -13.87 -13.64 -8.65
CA SER A 102 -15.24 -13.59 -8.17
C SER A 102 -15.88 -12.21 -8.36
N LYS A 103 -17.12 -12.18 -8.89
CA LYS A 103 -17.99 -10.97 -8.86
C LYS A 103 -18.31 -10.50 -7.44
N LYS A 104 -18.06 -11.33 -6.43
CA LYS A 104 -18.19 -11.03 -5.00
C LYS A 104 -16.80 -11.19 -4.38
N PRO A 105 -15.93 -10.18 -4.50
CA PRO A 105 -14.55 -10.30 -4.07
C PRO A 105 -14.49 -10.63 -2.58
N ARG A 106 -13.53 -11.46 -2.22
CA ARG A 106 -13.23 -11.81 -0.83
C ARG A 106 -11.76 -11.57 -0.56
N LEU A 107 -11.47 -11.12 0.67
CA LEU A 107 -10.13 -11.03 1.20
C LEU A 107 -9.81 -12.34 1.93
N HIS A 108 -8.70 -12.95 1.56
CA HIS A 108 -8.15 -14.16 2.18
C HIS A 108 -6.76 -13.86 2.75
N LEU A 109 -6.28 -14.71 3.65
CA LEU A 109 -4.90 -14.65 4.12
C LEU A 109 -3.98 -15.41 3.15
N ASP A 110 -2.82 -14.83 2.85
CA ASP A 110 -1.77 -15.54 2.12
C ASP A 110 -1.16 -16.60 3.05
N PRO A 111 -1.25 -17.90 2.73
CA PRO A 111 -0.77 -18.95 3.62
C PRO A 111 0.76 -18.93 3.81
N VAL A 112 1.53 -18.47 2.81
CA VAL A 112 2.99 -18.37 2.89
C VAL A 112 3.39 -17.22 3.82
N VAL A 113 2.80 -16.04 3.62
CA VAL A 113 3.08 -14.86 4.46
C VAL A 113 2.56 -15.06 5.88
N LEU A 114 1.41 -15.74 6.05
CA LEU A 114 0.85 -16.06 7.36
C LEU A 114 1.75 -17.04 8.15
N ALA A 115 2.38 -18.00 7.46
CA ALA A 115 3.36 -18.88 8.09
C ALA A 115 4.60 -18.11 8.57
N SER A 116 5.11 -17.18 7.75
CA SER A 116 6.19 -16.27 8.14
C SER A 116 5.79 -15.43 9.36
N TRP A 117 4.62 -14.77 9.32
CA TRP A 117 4.07 -13.99 10.44
C TRP A 117 3.96 -14.78 11.74
N SER A 118 3.50 -16.03 11.65
CA SER A 118 3.32 -16.91 12.81
C SER A 118 4.66 -17.28 13.47
N ALA A 119 5.75 -17.29 12.72
CA ALA A 119 7.09 -17.58 13.23
C ALA A 119 7.76 -16.39 13.94
N LEU A 120 7.28 -15.16 13.67
CA LEU A 120 7.82 -13.93 14.27
C LEU A 120 7.43 -13.79 15.74
N ASN A 121 8.33 -13.20 16.52
CA ASN A 121 8.06 -12.73 17.89
C ASN A 121 7.29 -11.40 17.91
N ALA A 122 6.87 -10.92 19.08
CA ALA A 122 6.04 -9.73 19.21
C ALA A 122 6.71 -8.45 18.72
N ALA A 123 8.01 -8.27 18.97
CA ALA A 123 8.76 -7.13 18.45
C ALA A 123 8.84 -7.17 16.93
N GLU A 124 9.19 -8.31 16.35
CA GLU A 124 9.28 -8.54 14.91
C GLU A 124 7.93 -8.29 14.21
N ARG A 125 6.82 -8.78 14.79
CA ARG A 125 5.47 -8.51 14.31
C ARG A 125 5.14 -7.02 14.35
N TYR A 126 5.45 -6.35 15.47
CA TYR A 126 5.20 -4.91 15.63
C TYR A 126 5.93 -4.11 14.55
N PHE A 127 7.22 -4.39 14.34
CA PHE A 127 8.00 -3.68 13.33
C PHE A 127 7.71 -4.10 11.89
N ALA A 128 7.23 -5.32 11.64
CA ALA A 128 6.71 -5.72 10.34
C ALA A 128 5.46 -4.91 9.96
N LEU A 129 4.54 -4.70 10.92
CA LEU A 129 3.37 -3.83 10.71
C LEU A 129 3.77 -2.36 10.57
N LEU A 130 4.78 -1.90 11.33
CA LEU A 130 5.29 -0.54 11.19
C LEU A 130 5.97 -0.32 9.82
N LYS A 131 6.71 -1.30 9.33
CA LYS A 131 7.32 -1.32 7.98
C LYS A 131 6.26 -1.27 6.89
N ALA A 132 5.22 -2.08 7.02
CA ALA A 132 4.07 -2.04 6.11
C ALA A 132 3.42 -0.66 6.09
N TRP A 133 3.20 -0.07 7.26
CA TRP A 133 2.60 1.25 7.38
C TRP A 133 3.51 2.36 6.81
N TRP A 134 4.71 2.53 7.35
CA TRP A 134 5.58 3.65 7.00
C TRP A 134 6.29 3.49 5.65
N GLY A 135 6.55 2.25 5.25
CA GLY A 135 7.36 1.94 4.07
C GLY A 135 6.56 1.62 2.81
N ARG A 136 5.30 1.14 2.91
CA ARG A 136 4.55 0.66 1.73
C ARG A 136 3.14 1.20 1.59
N SER A 137 2.56 1.72 2.67
CA SER A 137 1.13 2.08 2.65
C SER A 137 0.84 3.29 1.77
N SER A 138 -0.30 3.25 1.08
CA SER A 138 -0.85 4.35 0.30
C SER A 138 -2.34 4.49 0.56
N GLU A 139 -2.83 5.74 0.59
CA GLU A 139 -4.26 6.07 0.73
C GLU A 139 -5.12 5.37 -0.35
N LYS A 140 -4.55 5.13 -1.53
CA LYS A 140 -5.22 4.40 -2.61
C LYS A 140 -5.63 2.98 -2.20
N MET A 141 -4.89 2.32 -1.31
CA MET A 141 -5.18 0.96 -0.83
C MET A 141 -6.50 0.87 -0.06
N ILE A 142 -6.95 1.98 0.53
CA ILE A 142 -8.19 2.10 1.29
C ILE A 142 -9.26 2.93 0.55
N GLY A 143 -9.05 3.16 -0.75
CA GLY A 143 -9.99 3.91 -1.60
C GLY A 143 -10.03 5.40 -1.31
N GLU A 144 -9.03 5.92 -0.61
CA GLU A 144 -8.83 7.35 -0.37
C GLU A 144 -7.97 7.98 -1.48
N ARG A 145 -8.08 9.30 -1.63
CA ARG A 145 -7.26 10.03 -2.59
C ARG A 145 -5.90 10.30 -1.97
N GLU A 146 -4.85 10.24 -2.79
CA GLU A 146 -3.56 10.77 -2.38
C GLU A 146 -3.71 12.27 -2.11
N ASN A 147 -3.52 12.64 -0.85
CA ASN A 147 -3.56 14.02 -0.41
C ASN A 147 -2.15 14.62 -0.43
N TRP A 148 -2.07 15.94 -0.46
CA TRP A 148 -0.82 16.66 -0.21
C TRP A 148 -0.29 16.30 1.18
N GLY A 149 0.98 15.90 1.30
CA GLY A 149 1.57 15.51 2.60
C GLY A 149 2.58 14.36 2.58
N GLY A 150 2.87 13.78 1.42
CA GLY A 150 3.81 12.66 1.28
C GLY A 150 3.23 11.32 1.73
N ASP A 151 4.11 10.35 1.91
CA ASP A 151 3.79 9.02 2.45
C ASP A 151 3.46 9.07 3.95
N ALA A 152 3.09 7.91 4.50
CA ALA A 152 2.67 7.76 5.89
C ALA A 152 3.68 8.31 6.92
N SER A 153 4.97 8.05 6.75
CA SER A 153 5.99 8.49 7.71
C SER A 153 6.19 10.01 7.68
N MET A 154 6.11 10.63 6.50
CA MET A 154 6.14 12.09 6.36
C MET A 154 4.92 12.76 6.99
N ARG A 155 3.74 12.15 6.87
CA ARG A 155 2.50 12.62 7.52
C ARG A 155 2.62 12.57 9.03
N VAL A 156 3.16 11.47 9.58
CA VAL A 156 3.38 11.30 11.02
C VAL A 156 4.34 12.37 11.54
N ILE A 157 5.48 12.60 10.89
CA ILE A 157 6.43 13.64 11.31
C ILE A 157 5.86 15.06 11.16
N THR A 158 5.10 15.31 10.10
CA THR A 158 4.40 16.60 9.93
C THR A 158 3.38 16.83 11.04
N PHE A 159 2.65 15.78 11.45
CA PHE A 159 1.73 15.85 12.58
C PHE A 159 2.48 16.10 13.90
N LEU A 160 3.59 15.40 14.14
CA LEU A 160 4.41 15.56 15.34
C LEU A 160 4.88 17.01 15.54
N LYS A 161 5.23 17.72 14.46
CA LYS A 161 5.63 19.15 14.51
C LYS A 161 4.51 20.09 14.97
N ARG A 162 3.24 19.64 14.94
CA ARG A 162 2.08 20.41 15.41
C ARG A 162 1.77 20.16 16.89
N LEU A 163 2.33 19.11 17.47
CA LEU A 163 2.13 18.84 18.89
C LEU A 163 2.85 19.93 19.71
N PRO A 164 2.21 20.51 20.74
CA PRO A 164 2.86 21.45 21.63
C PRO A 164 4.05 20.80 22.32
N ASN A 165 4.96 21.58 22.91
CA ASN A 165 6.10 21.05 23.68
C ASN A 165 5.66 20.15 24.85
N THR A 166 4.42 20.29 25.34
CA THR A 166 3.82 19.39 26.34
C THR A 166 3.49 18.01 25.76
N GLY A 167 3.27 17.89 24.46
CA GLY A 167 2.88 16.67 23.74
C GLY A 167 1.38 16.38 23.74
N ASP A 168 0.58 17.23 24.39
CA ASP A 168 -0.87 17.04 24.52
C ASP A 168 -1.65 18.03 23.65
N LEU A 169 -2.72 17.55 23.02
CA LEU A 169 -3.71 18.36 22.30
C LEU A 169 -5.10 18.06 22.83
N THR A 170 -5.86 19.11 23.13
CA THR A 170 -7.28 19.04 23.49
C THR A 170 -8.09 19.76 22.42
N PHE A 171 -9.20 19.18 22.01
CA PHE A 171 -10.12 19.72 21.03
C PHE A 171 -11.45 20.04 21.72
N GLU A 172 -11.77 21.32 21.84
CA GLU A 172 -13.00 21.75 22.53
C GLU A 172 -14.22 21.60 21.62
N THR A 173 -14.05 21.75 20.31
CA THR A 173 -15.10 21.63 19.31
C THR A 173 -14.72 20.66 18.18
N PRO A 174 -15.72 20.03 17.53
CA PRO A 174 -15.49 19.26 16.31
C PRO A 174 -14.72 19.99 15.21
N GLN A 175 -14.88 21.32 15.13
CA GLN A 175 -14.19 22.18 14.17
C GLN A 175 -12.69 22.25 14.46
N ASP A 176 -12.29 22.20 15.73
CA ASP A 176 -10.88 22.23 16.14
C ASP A 176 -10.15 20.96 15.72
N ALA A 177 -10.87 19.83 15.67
CA ALA A 177 -10.35 18.54 15.22
C ALA A 177 -10.46 18.32 13.70
N GLU A 178 -11.11 19.21 12.95
CA GLU A 178 -11.42 19.00 11.53
C GLU A 178 -10.15 18.85 10.67
N LEU A 179 -9.07 19.56 11.03
CA LEU A 179 -7.77 19.44 10.36
C LEU A 179 -7.19 18.02 10.44
N LEU A 180 -7.50 17.27 11.50
CA LEU A 180 -7.01 15.90 11.68
C LEU A 180 -7.59 14.93 10.64
N ARG A 181 -8.74 15.26 10.03
CA ARG A 181 -9.31 14.48 8.93
C ARG A 181 -8.44 14.51 7.67
N TYR A 182 -7.69 15.60 7.49
CA TYR A 182 -6.86 15.81 6.31
C TYR A 182 -5.38 15.56 6.58
N SER A 183 -4.93 15.83 7.81
CA SER A 183 -3.54 15.69 8.20
C SER A 183 -3.43 15.48 9.72
N PRO A 184 -3.04 14.29 10.19
CA PRO A 184 -2.50 13.18 9.40
C PRO A 184 -3.57 12.36 8.64
N GLY A 185 -4.85 12.50 8.96
CA GLY A 185 -5.92 11.57 8.55
C GLY A 185 -6.39 10.76 9.75
N LEU A 186 -7.69 10.47 9.86
CA LEU A 186 -8.23 9.79 11.05
C LEU A 186 -7.70 8.36 11.21
N HIS A 187 -7.48 7.63 10.11
CA HIS A 187 -6.89 6.29 10.14
C HIS A 187 -5.43 6.31 10.58
N HIS A 188 -4.66 7.31 10.17
CA HIS A 188 -3.29 7.49 10.67
C HIS A 188 -3.26 7.86 12.15
N LEU A 189 -4.21 8.68 12.61
CA LEU A 189 -4.36 8.97 14.04
C LEU A 189 -4.72 7.70 14.84
N ALA A 190 -5.66 6.90 14.33
CA ALA A 190 -6.00 5.62 14.94
C ALA A 190 -4.82 4.62 14.92
N LEU A 191 -4.00 4.61 13.86
CA LEU A 191 -2.78 3.80 13.83
C LEU A 191 -1.77 4.28 14.87
N LEU A 192 -1.57 5.58 15.05
CA LEU A 192 -0.71 6.09 16.12
C LEU A 192 -1.16 5.60 17.52
N GLU A 193 -2.47 5.55 17.78
CA GLU A 193 -3.03 4.97 19.02
C GLU A 193 -2.83 3.45 19.08
N LEU A 194 -3.17 2.71 18.02
CA LEU A 194 -3.01 1.25 17.95
C LEU A 194 -1.56 0.84 18.21
N PHE A 195 -0.58 1.54 17.62
CA PHE A 195 0.85 1.29 17.84
C PHE A 195 1.35 1.78 19.22
N GLY A 196 0.47 2.35 20.06
CA GLY A 196 0.82 2.85 21.38
C GLY A 196 1.74 4.07 21.34
N LEU A 197 1.75 4.81 20.24
CA LEU A 197 2.53 6.03 20.07
C LEU A 197 1.79 7.26 20.61
N LEU A 198 0.46 7.16 20.70
CA LEU A 198 -0.41 8.14 21.31
C LEU A 198 -1.40 7.46 22.25
N ASP A 199 -1.77 8.16 23.31
CA ASP A 199 -3.03 7.95 23.99
C ASP A 199 -4.09 8.87 23.37
N LEU A 200 -5.31 8.35 23.20
CA LEU A 200 -6.42 9.09 22.62
C LEU A 200 -7.67 8.91 23.45
N ARG A 201 -8.41 10.01 23.63
CA ARG A 201 -9.77 9.98 24.15
C ARG A 201 -10.70 10.54 23.09
N ALA A 202 -11.78 9.82 22.82
CA ALA A 202 -12.80 10.22 21.86
C ALA A 202 -13.91 11.01 22.54
N MET A 203 -14.48 11.97 21.81
CA MET A 203 -15.70 12.66 22.21
C MET A 203 -16.86 11.66 22.35
N PRO A 204 -17.84 11.91 23.23
CA PRO A 204 -19.06 11.11 23.29
C PRO A 204 -19.76 11.03 21.93
N SER A 205 -20.26 9.85 21.58
CA SER A 205 -20.93 9.62 20.30
C SER A 205 -22.19 10.48 20.13
N VAL A 206 -22.22 11.29 19.09
CA VAL A 206 -23.38 12.12 18.70
C VAL A 206 -24.01 11.60 17.42
N GLU A 207 -25.34 11.61 17.36
CA GLU A 207 -26.09 11.17 16.18
C GLU A 207 -25.64 11.92 14.92
N GLY A 208 -25.25 11.16 13.89
CA GLY A 208 -24.82 11.69 12.60
C GLY A 208 -23.39 12.26 12.53
N LYS A 209 -22.61 12.28 13.63
CA LYS A 209 -21.29 12.95 13.66
C LYS A 209 -20.07 12.04 13.48
N GLY A 210 -20.21 10.73 13.67
CA GLY A 210 -19.11 9.76 13.54
C GLY A 210 -18.06 9.91 14.67
N TRP A 211 -16.91 9.25 14.52
CA TRP A 211 -15.83 9.29 15.51
C TRP A 211 -15.09 10.63 15.49
N GLN A 212 -14.78 11.16 16.68
CA GLN A 212 -14.12 12.45 16.86
C GLN A 212 -13.16 12.39 18.06
N PRO A 213 -11.89 12.81 17.92
CA PRO A 213 -10.97 12.89 19.05
C PRO A 213 -11.31 14.10 19.94
N GLU A 214 -11.29 13.89 21.25
CA GLU A 214 -11.38 14.93 22.30
C GLU A 214 -9.98 15.35 22.74
N TRP A 215 -9.10 14.37 22.94
CA TRP A 215 -7.77 14.58 23.49
C TRP A 215 -6.78 13.57 22.91
N ILE A 216 -5.55 14.03 22.70
CA ILE A 216 -4.42 13.23 22.22
C ILE A 216 -3.20 13.58 23.06
N GLY A 217 -2.42 12.58 23.47
CA GLY A 217 -1.13 12.79 24.15
C GLY A 217 -0.06 11.79 23.68
N LEU A 218 1.19 12.22 23.62
CA LEU A 218 2.31 11.33 23.33
C LEU A 218 2.63 10.43 24.53
N THR A 219 2.62 9.12 24.29
CA THR A 219 3.11 8.12 25.26
C THR A 219 4.63 8.19 25.40
N GLU A 220 5.20 7.58 26.43
CA GLU A 220 6.66 7.49 26.60
C GLU A 220 7.32 6.78 25.40
N TRP A 221 6.72 5.67 24.96
CA TRP A 221 7.16 4.95 23.77
C TRP A 221 7.06 5.79 22.50
N GLY A 222 5.94 6.51 22.31
CA GLY A 222 5.74 7.42 21.20
C GLY A 222 6.79 8.52 21.14
N ARG A 223 7.13 9.14 22.28
CA ARG A 223 8.22 10.14 22.36
C ARG A 223 9.56 9.55 21.96
N SER A 224 9.87 8.34 22.42
CA SER A 224 11.13 7.66 22.10
C SER A 224 11.22 7.30 20.61
N LEU A 225 10.24 6.56 20.09
CA LEU A 225 10.26 6.06 18.72
C LEU A 225 10.12 7.18 17.67
N LEU A 226 9.15 8.08 17.85
CA LEU A 226 8.92 9.18 16.90
C LEU A 226 10.01 10.25 17.01
N GLY A 227 10.61 10.44 18.19
CA GLY A 227 11.80 11.28 18.36
C GLY A 227 12.98 10.77 17.54
N HIS A 228 13.24 9.47 17.58
CA HIS A 228 14.26 8.83 16.73
C HIS A 228 13.97 8.99 15.23
N LEU A 229 12.72 8.80 14.80
CA LEU A 229 12.35 9.03 13.40
C LEU A 229 12.53 10.51 13.01
N ALA A 230 12.12 11.44 13.87
CA ALA A 230 12.23 12.88 13.62
C ALA A 230 13.69 13.34 13.55
N ASP A 231 14.56 12.78 14.39
CA ASP A 231 15.99 13.07 14.37
C ASP A 231 16.64 12.50 13.10
N PHE A 232 16.32 11.26 12.72
CA PHE A 232 16.74 10.67 11.46
C PHE A 232 16.34 11.52 10.25
N MET A 233 15.08 11.99 10.22
CA MET A 233 14.58 12.90 9.19
C MET A 233 15.12 14.34 9.29
N ARG A 234 15.99 14.67 10.26
CA ARG A 234 16.66 15.98 10.40
C ARG A 234 18.16 15.93 10.07
N GLN A 235 18.77 14.75 9.96
CA GLN A 235 20.21 14.58 9.75
C GLN A 235 20.64 15.06 8.36
N PRO A 236 21.61 16.00 8.24
CA PRO A 236 22.11 16.45 6.95
C PRO A 236 22.50 15.27 6.03
N TRP A 237 21.78 15.14 4.94
CA TRP A 237 21.97 14.23 3.82
C TRP A 237 23.17 14.77 3.04
N GLU A 238 24.37 14.65 3.64
CA GLU A 238 25.60 15.09 2.98
C GLU A 238 25.79 14.27 1.69
N SER A 239 26.08 14.95 0.59
CA SER A 239 26.48 14.30 -0.65
C SER A 239 27.74 13.45 -0.40
N GLU A 240 27.59 12.12 -0.45
CA GLU A 240 28.54 11.01 -0.64
C GLU A 240 29.98 11.04 -0.06
N ALA A 241 30.51 12.13 0.48
CA ALA A 241 31.96 12.31 0.61
C ALA A 241 32.52 12.02 2.01
N LYS A 242 31.69 11.89 3.06
CA LYS A 242 32.20 11.88 4.46
C LYS A 242 31.45 11.03 5.50
N SER A 243 30.50 10.20 5.13
CA SER A 243 29.82 9.29 6.08
C SER A 243 30.38 7.87 6.01
N ASP A 244 30.74 7.30 7.17
CA ASP A 244 31.12 5.88 7.31
C ASP A 244 29.93 4.91 7.15
N MET A 245 28.71 5.44 6.93
CA MET A 245 27.52 4.69 6.53
C MET A 245 27.01 5.28 5.21
N PRO A 246 27.10 4.55 4.08
CA PRO A 246 26.60 5.04 2.80
C PRO A 246 25.07 5.09 2.87
N ILE A 247 24.51 6.30 2.86
CA ILE A 247 23.16 6.50 2.34
C ILE A 247 23.34 6.36 0.83
N HIS A 248 22.92 5.21 0.29
CA HIS A 248 22.94 4.97 -1.14
C HIS A 248 21.88 5.89 -1.76
N ASP A 249 22.31 6.83 -2.61
CA ASP A 249 21.46 7.70 -3.44
C ASP A 249 20.45 8.65 -2.73
N ALA A 250 20.30 9.87 -3.26
CA ALA A 250 19.24 10.80 -2.81
C ALA A 250 17.83 10.25 -3.08
N GLY A 251 17.68 9.32 -4.03
CA GLY A 251 16.44 8.61 -4.34
C GLY A 251 15.87 7.80 -3.16
N ASP A 252 16.73 7.11 -2.42
CA ASP A 252 16.32 6.22 -1.30
C ASP A 252 15.64 6.96 -0.15
N PHE A 253 15.83 8.28 -0.02
CA PHE A 253 15.13 9.08 1.00
C PHE A 253 13.67 9.34 0.63
N PHE A 254 13.39 9.47 -0.66
CA PHE A 254 12.03 9.69 -1.18
C PHE A 254 11.28 8.38 -1.40
N ASP A 255 12.00 7.25 -1.50
CA ASP A 255 11.42 5.92 -1.36
C ASP A 255 11.06 5.66 0.13
N PRO A 256 9.77 5.48 0.48
CA PRO A 256 9.36 5.27 1.85
C PRO A 256 9.89 3.96 2.45
N LEU A 257 10.03 2.90 1.65
CA LEU A 257 10.52 1.60 2.10
C LEU A 257 12.03 1.66 2.36
N ALA A 258 12.81 2.16 1.41
CA ALA A 258 14.26 2.32 1.58
C ALA A 258 14.58 3.23 2.77
N ARG A 259 13.82 4.32 2.94
CA ARG A 259 13.92 5.18 4.11
C ARG A 259 13.63 4.44 5.42
N PHE A 260 12.58 3.60 5.46
CA PHE A 260 12.29 2.77 6.63
C PHE A 260 13.45 1.82 6.94
N GLU A 261 14.04 1.17 5.93
CA GLU A 261 15.18 0.26 6.11
C GLU A 261 16.41 0.97 6.68
N HIS A 262 16.71 2.17 6.18
CA HIS A 262 17.81 2.97 6.70
C HIS A 262 17.58 3.37 8.15
N TRP A 263 16.37 3.82 8.49
CA TRP A 263 16.01 4.16 9.86
C TRP A 263 16.03 2.93 10.79
N SER A 264 15.48 1.79 10.34
CA SER A 264 15.35 0.58 11.14
C SER A 264 16.72 0.03 11.56
N ARG A 265 17.74 0.12 10.70
CA ARG A 265 19.13 -0.26 11.02
C ARG A 265 19.71 0.47 12.24
N LEU A 266 19.26 1.70 12.51
CA LEU A 266 19.74 2.51 13.65
C LEU A 266 19.05 2.11 14.97
N VAL A 267 17.79 1.66 14.93
CA VAL A 267 17.01 1.32 16.12
C VAL A 267 17.02 -0.18 16.44
N ARG A 268 17.15 -1.05 15.42
CA ARG A 268 17.10 -2.50 15.57
C ARG A 268 18.09 -3.07 16.61
N PRO A 269 19.35 -2.61 16.72
CA PRO A 269 20.27 -3.10 17.75
C PRO A 269 19.84 -2.79 19.19
N GLN A 270 18.89 -1.87 19.38
CA GLN A 270 18.38 -1.41 20.68
C GLN A 270 17.10 -2.15 21.09
N ILE A 271 16.58 -3.04 20.23
CA ILE A 271 15.34 -3.79 20.46
C ILE A 271 15.72 -5.26 20.72
N PRO A 272 15.41 -5.79 21.92
CA PRO A 272 15.68 -7.17 22.23
C PRO A 272 15.05 -8.13 21.22
N ASP A 273 15.84 -9.11 20.78
CA ASP A 273 15.39 -10.24 19.97
C ASP A 273 14.74 -9.94 18.61
N TRP A 274 14.89 -8.73 18.06
CA TRP A 274 14.48 -8.45 16.68
C TRP A 274 15.51 -8.99 15.66
N ARG A 275 15.32 -10.25 15.23
CA ARG A 275 16.28 -10.99 14.38
C ARG A 275 15.75 -11.31 13.00
N GLN A 276 14.45 -11.53 12.88
CA GLN A 276 13.76 -11.89 11.66
C GLN A 276 12.91 -10.73 11.15
N GLU A 277 12.46 -10.84 9.90
CA GLU A 277 11.51 -9.93 9.29
C GLU A 277 10.41 -10.75 8.62
N LEU A 278 9.26 -10.10 8.39
CA LEU A 278 8.18 -10.72 7.64
C LEU A 278 8.65 -10.96 6.20
N GLU A 279 8.65 -12.23 5.80
CA GLU A 279 9.02 -12.66 4.46
C GLU A 279 7.78 -12.60 3.56
N ILE A 280 7.92 -11.90 2.44
CA ILE A 280 6.91 -11.81 1.40
C ILE A 280 7.48 -12.53 0.19
N PRO A 281 6.80 -13.57 -0.34
CA PRO A 281 7.34 -14.31 -1.47
C PRO A 281 7.37 -13.42 -2.72
N GLU A 282 8.48 -13.49 -3.44
CA GLU A 282 8.59 -12.95 -4.79
C GLU A 282 7.58 -13.66 -5.71
N SER A 283 7.06 -12.92 -6.67
CA SER A 283 6.17 -13.52 -7.66
C SER A 283 7.03 -14.24 -8.70
N PRO A 284 6.82 -15.54 -8.94
CA PRO A 284 7.57 -16.23 -9.95
C PRO A 284 7.20 -15.68 -11.33
N PHE A 285 8.20 -15.58 -12.21
CA PHE A 285 7.98 -15.33 -13.62
C PHE A 285 7.04 -16.39 -14.21
N GLN A 286 6.10 -15.96 -15.05
CA GLN A 286 5.08 -16.80 -15.66
C GLN A 286 5.40 -17.00 -17.15
N PRO A 287 6.19 -18.01 -17.56
CA PRO A 287 6.67 -18.16 -18.94
C PRO A 287 5.60 -18.65 -19.95
N GLY A 288 4.44 -19.06 -19.44
CA GLY A 288 3.43 -19.71 -20.28
C GLY A 288 2.51 -18.74 -21.01
N GLN A 289 1.46 -19.29 -21.61
CA GLN A 289 0.54 -18.50 -22.40
C GLN A 289 -0.46 -17.78 -21.50
N HIS A 290 -0.61 -16.48 -21.71
CA HIS A 290 -1.65 -15.66 -21.11
C HIS A 290 -2.77 -15.44 -22.12
N LEU A 291 -4.01 -15.64 -21.69
CA LEU A 291 -5.20 -15.37 -22.48
C LEU A 291 -5.90 -14.13 -21.91
N PHE A 292 -5.96 -13.09 -22.72
CA PHE A 292 -6.65 -11.85 -22.39
C PHE A 292 -7.92 -11.71 -23.21
N LYS A 293 -8.98 -11.25 -22.57
CA LYS A 293 -10.09 -10.59 -23.25
C LYS A 293 -9.89 -9.09 -23.16
N VAL A 294 -9.57 -8.46 -24.29
CA VAL A 294 -9.34 -7.01 -24.41
C VAL A 294 -10.61 -6.35 -24.91
N SER A 295 -11.15 -5.39 -24.17
CA SER A 295 -12.43 -4.74 -24.49
C SER A 295 -12.25 -3.23 -24.66
N LEU A 296 -12.90 -2.68 -25.69
CA LEU A 296 -13.06 -1.24 -25.91
C LEU A 296 -14.55 -0.92 -25.83
N GLY A 297 -14.99 -0.48 -24.65
CA GLY A 297 -16.41 -0.32 -24.34
C GLY A 297 -17.18 -1.65 -24.26
N ALA A 298 -18.51 -1.59 -24.21
CA ALA A 298 -19.35 -2.77 -23.97
C ALA A 298 -19.57 -3.68 -25.19
N GLY A 299 -19.33 -3.16 -26.41
CA GLY A 299 -19.72 -3.83 -27.67
C GLY A 299 -18.56 -4.39 -28.48
N CYS A 300 -17.32 -3.98 -28.21
CA CYS A 300 -16.15 -4.34 -29.02
C CYS A 300 -15.08 -5.00 -28.15
N TRP A 301 -14.67 -6.22 -28.53
CA TRP A 301 -13.61 -6.94 -27.81
C TRP A 301 -12.82 -7.90 -28.72
N ARG A 302 -11.64 -8.28 -28.25
CA ARG A 302 -10.71 -9.24 -28.86
C ARG A 302 -10.25 -10.24 -27.81
N ARG A 303 -10.06 -11.50 -28.20
CA ARG A 303 -9.32 -12.49 -27.40
C ARG A 303 -7.92 -12.61 -27.93
N ILE A 304 -6.94 -12.33 -27.10
CA ILE A 304 -5.53 -12.32 -27.46
C ILE A 304 -4.81 -13.34 -26.59
N ALA A 305 -4.13 -14.28 -27.22
CA ALA A 305 -3.20 -15.19 -26.57
C ALA A 305 -1.78 -14.73 -26.84
N ILE A 306 -0.96 -14.66 -25.80
CA ILE A 306 0.43 -14.19 -25.90
C ILE A 306 1.31 -14.98 -24.93
N GLY A 307 2.59 -15.14 -25.26
CA GLY A 307 3.54 -15.83 -24.39
C GLY A 307 4.07 -14.91 -23.29
N GLY A 308 4.41 -15.49 -22.15
CA GLY A 308 4.94 -14.76 -21.01
C GLY A 308 6.32 -14.15 -21.24
N GLU A 309 7.08 -14.59 -22.26
CA GLU A 309 8.39 -14.00 -22.61
C GLU A 309 8.25 -12.79 -23.53
N THR A 310 7.04 -12.48 -23.99
CA THR A 310 6.79 -11.33 -24.85
C THR A 310 6.78 -10.03 -24.04
N ASP A 311 7.41 -8.99 -24.56
CA ASP A 311 7.44 -7.66 -23.94
C ASP A 311 6.05 -7.01 -23.93
N LEU A 312 5.78 -6.15 -22.95
CA LEU A 312 4.51 -5.43 -22.86
C LEU A 312 4.33 -4.44 -24.01
N ASP A 313 5.42 -3.92 -24.58
CA ASP A 313 5.39 -3.10 -25.78
C ASP A 313 4.82 -3.86 -26.99
N ALA A 314 5.26 -5.12 -27.19
CA ALA A 314 4.70 -5.98 -28.22
C ALA A 314 3.23 -6.36 -27.94
N LEU A 315 2.82 -6.46 -26.67
CA LEU A 315 1.40 -6.60 -26.30
C LEU A 315 0.59 -5.35 -26.68
N ALA A 316 1.11 -4.14 -26.43
CA ALA A 316 0.47 -2.89 -26.80
C ALA A 316 0.23 -2.82 -28.32
N ALA A 317 1.29 -3.04 -29.11
CA ALA A 317 1.20 -3.07 -30.58
C ALA A 317 0.18 -4.13 -31.06
N THR A 318 0.15 -5.31 -30.43
CA THR A 318 -0.83 -6.36 -30.76
C THR A 318 -2.26 -5.92 -30.48
N ILE A 319 -2.50 -5.23 -29.36
CA ILE A 319 -3.83 -4.71 -29.01
C ILE A 319 -4.27 -3.70 -30.06
N LEU A 320 -3.44 -2.71 -30.35
CA LEU A 320 -3.80 -1.64 -31.29
C LEU A 320 -4.07 -2.18 -32.69
N ALA A 321 -3.20 -3.06 -33.19
CA ALA A 321 -3.42 -3.76 -34.46
C ALA A 321 -4.72 -4.57 -34.48
N ALA A 322 -5.09 -5.22 -33.37
CA ALA A 322 -6.33 -6.00 -33.30
C ALA A 322 -7.61 -5.15 -33.36
N PHE A 323 -7.50 -3.84 -33.09
CA PHE A 323 -8.59 -2.87 -33.20
C PHE A 323 -8.43 -1.94 -34.41
N ASP A 324 -7.53 -2.24 -35.35
CA ASP A 324 -7.24 -1.42 -36.53
C ASP A 324 -6.84 0.03 -36.17
N PHE A 325 -6.16 0.21 -35.03
CA PHE A 325 -5.60 1.50 -34.61
C PHE A 325 -4.17 1.63 -35.13
N ASP A 326 -3.83 2.83 -35.59
CA ASP A 326 -2.47 3.28 -35.92
C ASP A 326 -1.72 3.67 -34.64
N ASP A 327 -0.45 3.29 -34.57
CA ASP A 327 0.40 3.33 -33.37
C ASP A 327 1.69 4.14 -33.60
N THR A 328 1.72 5.02 -34.61
CA THR A 328 3.01 5.59 -35.04
C THR A 328 3.58 6.64 -34.09
N ASP A 329 2.75 7.36 -33.33
CA ASP A 329 3.21 8.60 -32.66
C ASP A 329 2.56 8.88 -31.29
N HIS A 330 1.83 7.93 -30.69
CA HIS A 330 1.06 8.18 -29.45
C HIS A 330 1.52 7.34 -28.26
N LEU A 331 1.64 8.01 -27.10
CA LEU A 331 2.01 7.35 -25.84
C LEU A 331 0.85 6.50 -25.30
N TYR A 332 1.20 5.43 -24.59
CA TYR A 332 0.27 4.57 -23.86
C TYR A 332 0.75 4.26 -22.44
N ARG A 333 -0.14 3.68 -21.63
CA ARG A 333 0.11 3.21 -20.26
C ARG A 333 -0.69 1.97 -19.94
N PHE A 334 -0.02 0.93 -19.43
CA PHE A 334 -0.67 -0.15 -18.69
C PHE A 334 -0.82 0.24 -17.22
N SER A 335 -1.93 -0.14 -16.60
CA SER A 335 -2.15 0.08 -15.16
C SER A 335 -2.84 -1.09 -14.50
N TYR A 336 -2.33 -1.55 -13.35
CA TYR A 336 -2.93 -2.63 -12.59
C TYR A 336 -2.75 -2.44 -11.08
N ARG A 337 -3.42 -3.27 -10.29
CA ARG A 337 -3.26 -3.30 -8.83
C ARG A 337 -2.33 -4.44 -8.45
N ASP A 338 -1.24 -4.12 -7.76
CA ASP A 338 -0.35 -5.14 -7.21
C ASP A 338 -1.01 -5.89 -6.03
N ARG A 339 -0.27 -6.85 -5.47
CA ARG A 339 -0.72 -7.64 -4.32
C ARG A 339 -1.03 -6.79 -3.07
N PHE A 340 -0.35 -5.65 -2.91
CA PHE A 340 -0.56 -4.73 -1.79
C PHE A 340 -1.74 -3.79 -2.02
N GLY A 341 -2.24 -3.68 -3.25
CA GLY A 341 -3.26 -2.71 -3.67
C GLY A 341 -2.71 -1.38 -4.16
N GLY A 342 -1.39 -1.25 -4.30
CA GLY A 342 -0.75 -0.16 -5.01
C GLY A 342 -1.17 -0.17 -6.48
N THR A 343 -1.27 1.01 -7.09
CA THR A 343 -1.38 1.09 -8.55
C THR A 343 0.02 1.03 -9.12
N ILE A 344 0.27 0.06 -10.00
CA ILE A 344 1.47 0.02 -10.83
C ILE A 344 1.08 0.58 -12.20
N GLU A 345 1.90 1.49 -12.71
CA GLU A 345 1.76 2.08 -14.04
C GLU A 345 3.04 1.74 -14.82
N ILE A 346 2.88 1.16 -16.00
CA ILE A 346 3.97 0.81 -16.92
C ILE A 346 3.73 1.59 -18.20
N ASP A 347 4.66 2.49 -18.51
CA ASP A 347 4.51 3.51 -19.53
C ASP A 347 5.14 3.13 -20.87
N HIS A 348 4.80 3.88 -21.91
CA HIS A 348 5.43 3.77 -23.22
C HIS A 348 6.96 3.93 -23.14
N PRO A 349 7.76 3.19 -23.93
CA PRO A 349 9.23 3.25 -23.94
C PRO A 349 9.82 4.67 -24.05
N ASP A 350 9.22 5.55 -24.85
CA ASP A 350 9.61 6.96 -24.98
C ASP A 350 9.57 7.79 -23.67
N LEU A 351 8.95 7.28 -22.61
CA LEU A 351 8.96 7.89 -21.28
C LEU A 351 10.09 7.37 -20.37
N ALA A 352 11.07 6.66 -20.93
CA ALA A 352 12.25 6.20 -20.21
C ALA A 352 13.00 7.38 -19.56
N GLY A 353 13.27 7.26 -18.25
CA GLY A 353 13.89 8.31 -17.44
C GLY A 353 12.91 9.32 -16.84
N GLU A 354 11.66 9.37 -17.30
CA GLU A 354 10.56 10.12 -16.67
C GLU A 354 9.63 9.21 -15.85
N SER A 355 9.50 7.95 -16.29
CA SER A 355 8.67 6.93 -15.65
C SER A 355 9.51 5.89 -14.91
N GLU A 356 8.95 5.32 -13.85
CA GLU A 356 9.61 4.27 -13.06
C GLU A 356 9.69 2.93 -13.81
N TYR A 357 8.66 2.63 -14.61
CA TYR A 357 8.55 1.38 -15.37
C TYR A 357 8.12 1.69 -16.81
N VAL A 358 8.83 1.12 -17.79
CA VAL A 358 8.51 1.25 -19.23
C VAL A 358 8.30 -0.12 -19.88
N ALA A 359 7.46 -0.18 -20.91
CA ALA A 359 6.87 -1.42 -21.40
C ALA A 359 7.81 -2.34 -22.19
N ASP A 360 8.95 -1.84 -22.68
CA ASP A 360 10.00 -2.63 -23.35
C ASP A 360 11.04 -3.22 -22.37
N GLU A 361 10.97 -2.85 -21.09
CA GLU A 361 11.79 -3.42 -20.02
C GLU A 361 11.08 -4.54 -19.24
N PHE A 362 9.80 -4.77 -19.52
CA PHE A 362 8.95 -5.74 -18.81
C PHE A 362 8.28 -6.70 -19.78
N LYS A 363 8.26 -7.97 -19.40
CA LYS A 363 7.52 -9.01 -20.10
C LYS A 363 6.14 -9.22 -19.49
N VAL A 364 5.24 -9.81 -20.27
CA VAL A 364 3.91 -10.21 -19.80
C VAL A 364 4.01 -11.13 -18.58
N GLY A 365 4.99 -12.05 -18.57
CA GLY A 365 5.22 -13.00 -17.49
C GLY A 365 5.85 -12.40 -16.22
N ASP A 366 6.36 -11.17 -16.28
CA ASP A 366 6.88 -10.46 -15.09
C ASP A 366 5.74 -9.91 -14.23
N ILE A 367 4.58 -9.64 -14.84
CA ILE A 367 3.40 -9.24 -14.09
C ILE A 367 2.82 -10.49 -13.40
N PRO A 368 2.55 -10.44 -12.08
CA PRO A 368 1.96 -11.57 -11.34
C PRO A 368 0.48 -11.75 -11.65
N LEU A 369 0.17 -12.08 -12.92
CA LEU A 369 -1.19 -12.20 -13.42
C LEU A 369 -1.88 -13.40 -12.81
N CYS A 370 -3.17 -13.24 -12.54
CA CYS A 370 -4.05 -14.31 -12.12
C CYS A 370 -5.38 -14.20 -12.86
N GLU A 371 -6.06 -15.33 -13.04
CA GLU A 371 -7.39 -15.34 -13.65
C GLU A 371 -8.33 -14.38 -12.91
N GLY A 372 -9.08 -13.58 -13.66
CA GLY A 372 -9.98 -12.58 -13.09
C GLY A 372 -9.40 -11.19 -12.90
N MET A 373 -8.07 -11.06 -12.96
CA MET A 373 -7.40 -9.77 -12.87
C MET A 373 -7.78 -8.86 -14.04
N ARG A 374 -7.82 -7.55 -13.76
CA ARG A 374 -8.06 -6.49 -14.75
C ARG A 374 -6.85 -5.59 -14.85
N ILE A 375 -6.47 -5.27 -16.08
CA ILE A 375 -5.41 -4.33 -16.42
C ILE A 375 -6.05 -3.26 -17.30
N GLY A 376 -5.85 -1.99 -16.94
CA GLY A 376 -6.21 -0.87 -17.80
C GLY A 376 -5.10 -0.65 -18.84
N PHE A 377 -5.48 -0.41 -20.09
CA PHE A 377 -4.56 0.04 -21.13
C PHE A 377 -5.11 1.35 -21.68
N LEU A 378 -4.41 2.45 -21.38
CA LEU A 378 -4.72 3.79 -21.87
C LEU A 378 -3.82 4.05 -23.07
N PHE A 379 -4.40 4.31 -24.23
CA PHE A 379 -3.70 4.69 -25.44
C PHE A 379 -4.08 6.11 -25.84
N ASP A 380 -3.10 6.85 -26.35
CA ASP A 380 -3.20 8.27 -26.71
C ASP A 380 -3.64 9.14 -25.53
N PHE A 381 -2.68 9.81 -24.89
CA PHE A 381 -2.96 10.68 -23.75
C PHE A 381 -3.75 11.95 -24.13
N GLY A 382 -3.91 12.25 -25.42
CA GLY A 382 -4.81 13.28 -25.92
C GLY A 382 -6.26 12.80 -25.97
N ASP A 383 -6.52 11.78 -26.80
CA ASP A 383 -7.88 11.28 -27.08
C ASP A 383 -8.42 10.28 -26.04
N TYR A 384 -7.54 9.76 -25.18
CA TYR A 384 -7.89 9.00 -23.99
C TYR A 384 -8.63 7.67 -24.28
N TRP A 385 -8.13 6.89 -25.25
CA TRP A 385 -8.66 5.57 -25.56
C TRP A 385 -8.42 4.59 -24.41
N ARG A 386 -9.51 4.06 -23.83
CA ARG A 386 -9.46 3.18 -22.65
C ARG A 386 -9.87 1.76 -22.98
N PHE A 387 -8.89 0.87 -22.99
CA PHE A 387 -9.09 -0.56 -23.08
C PHE A 387 -9.08 -1.20 -21.68
N GLU A 388 -9.87 -2.25 -21.50
CA GLU A 388 -9.80 -3.13 -20.33
C GLU A 388 -9.33 -4.52 -20.79
N LEU A 389 -8.22 -5.00 -20.24
CA LEU A 389 -7.75 -6.37 -20.40
C LEU A 389 -8.24 -7.17 -19.20
N PHE A 390 -9.02 -8.21 -19.46
CA PHE A 390 -9.44 -9.20 -18.46
C PHE A 390 -8.64 -10.49 -18.65
N VAL A 391 -7.93 -10.92 -17.62
CA VAL A 391 -7.14 -12.17 -17.65
C VAL A 391 -8.11 -13.36 -17.58
N GLU A 392 -8.33 -14.03 -18.71
CA GLU A 392 -9.18 -15.22 -18.79
C GLU A 392 -8.43 -16.49 -18.37
N ARG A 393 -7.11 -16.56 -18.62
CA ARG A 393 -6.27 -17.71 -18.26
C ARG A 393 -4.79 -17.35 -18.18
N VAL A 394 -4.08 -18.01 -17.26
CA VAL A 394 -2.61 -18.07 -17.22
C VAL A 394 -2.22 -19.55 -17.24
N ASN A 395 -1.50 -19.98 -18.28
CA ASN A 395 -1.07 -21.37 -18.41
C ASN A 395 0.34 -21.57 -17.85
N ASP A 396 0.60 -22.75 -17.30
CA ASP A 396 1.95 -23.18 -16.92
C ASP A 396 2.74 -23.68 -18.13
N GLY A 397 4.06 -23.49 -18.08
CA GLY A 397 5.01 -24.07 -19.05
C GLY A 397 5.16 -23.25 -20.35
N PRO A 398 6.25 -23.46 -21.11
CA PRO A 398 6.60 -22.61 -22.23
C PRO A 398 5.55 -22.62 -23.34
N ALA A 399 5.19 -21.44 -23.83
CA ALA A 399 4.23 -21.25 -24.90
C ALA A 399 4.87 -20.70 -26.18
N SER A 400 4.08 -20.66 -27.27
CA SER A 400 4.41 -19.81 -28.42
C SER A 400 4.42 -18.35 -27.97
N GLN A 401 5.46 -17.63 -28.38
CA GLN A 401 5.65 -16.21 -28.04
C GLN A 401 4.93 -15.28 -29.03
N ASP A 402 4.50 -15.82 -30.17
CA ASP A 402 3.81 -15.04 -31.20
C ASP A 402 2.42 -14.68 -30.69
N PRO A 403 2.08 -13.38 -30.61
CA PRO A 403 0.75 -12.95 -30.23
C PRO A 403 -0.29 -13.43 -31.25
N GLN A 404 -1.43 -13.92 -30.78
CA GLN A 404 -2.50 -14.44 -31.62
C GLN A 404 -3.85 -13.86 -31.21
N VAL A 405 -4.53 -13.22 -32.17
CA VAL A 405 -5.94 -12.84 -32.01
C VAL A 405 -6.81 -14.06 -32.31
N LEU A 406 -7.36 -14.67 -31.26
CA LEU A 406 -8.13 -15.90 -31.34
C LEU A 406 -9.60 -15.65 -31.74
N GLU A 407 -10.17 -14.55 -31.26
CA GLU A 407 -11.56 -14.19 -31.54
C GLU A 407 -11.71 -12.66 -31.58
N ALA A 408 -12.65 -12.20 -32.41
CA ALA A 408 -13.02 -10.79 -32.51
C ALA A 408 -14.54 -10.63 -32.50
N HIS A 409 -15.02 -9.60 -31.79
CA HIS A 409 -16.43 -9.28 -31.70
C HIS A 409 -16.64 -7.76 -31.73
N GLY A 410 -17.64 -7.33 -32.51
CA GLY A 410 -17.95 -5.92 -32.71
C GLY A 410 -16.96 -5.24 -33.66
N ALA A 411 -17.46 -4.27 -34.42
CA ALA A 411 -16.60 -3.41 -35.23
C ALA A 411 -15.78 -2.50 -34.30
N ALA A 412 -14.48 -2.34 -34.60
CA ALA A 412 -13.68 -1.33 -33.93
C ALA A 412 -14.22 0.06 -34.28
N PRO A 413 -14.22 1.02 -33.33
CA PRO A 413 -14.53 2.40 -33.65
C PRO A 413 -13.47 2.96 -34.60
N VAL A 414 -13.85 3.99 -35.38
CA VAL A 414 -12.87 4.78 -36.13
C VAL A 414 -11.98 5.50 -35.10
N GLN A 415 -10.66 5.36 -35.25
CA GLN A 415 -9.69 5.93 -34.31
C GLN A 415 -9.66 7.45 -34.35
N TYR A 416 -9.48 8.06 -35.52
CA TYR A 416 -9.49 9.50 -35.68
C TYR A 416 -10.47 9.89 -36.79
N GLU A 417 -11.22 10.97 -36.59
CA GLU A 417 -11.99 11.55 -37.69
C GLU A 417 -11.02 12.09 -38.74
N ASP A 418 -11.29 11.82 -40.03
CA ASP A 418 -10.54 12.44 -41.12
C ASP A 418 -10.71 13.96 -41.05
N TRP A 419 -9.65 14.68 -40.66
CA TRP A 419 -9.58 16.15 -40.59
C TRP A 419 -9.48 16.84 -41.96
#